data_AF-A0A9C9NDX1-F1
#
_entry.id   AF-A0A9C9NDX1-F1
#
_cell.length_a   1.000
_cell.length_b   1.000
_cell.length_c   1.000
_cell.angle_alpha   90.00
_cell.angle_beta   90.00
_cell.angle_gamma   90.00
#
_symmetry.space_group_name_H-M   'P 1'
#
loop_
_entity.id
_entity.type
_entity.pdbx_description
1 polymer ?
#
loop_
_entity_poly.entity_id
_entity_poly.type
_entity_poly.pdbx_seq_one_letter_code
_entity_poly.pdbx_strand_id
1 'polypeptide(L)'
;MLLGCIGDDFTGSSDLANTLAKGGMRVTQFSGVPNGPAEPDVEAGIVALKSRTIPPAEAVALSLAALDWLVDQGCRQFLFKYCSTFDSTPEGNIGPVIDALMQRLGTDRTIVCPAFPATGRSIYQGHLFVGDRLLSESGMEHHPLTPMTDADLRRWLAPQTKQGVGHVAATTVFRGGPAILEAMADEVAAGRPVVVVDAIRDADLLAIGAAAKDLRLLTGGSGIALGLPDNFRAEDLLASEPSTWTGSDGPAAILSGSCSTMTRTQVARYAKTSPALEIVPDRVMAGEQSPDGAVNWALEQTGGVPLIYSSADPGAVKAAQRHFGRDALAARLEEFFAETARQLCAAGVTRLVVAGGETSGAVVEGLGLSALAIGPEIAPGVPAVKASDRPLWLTLKSGNFGDADFFQTALGVLKGEHHDV
;
A
#
# COMPACT_ATOMS: atom_id res chain seq x y z
N MET A 1 19.81 -2.81 -7.94
CA MET A 1 18.71 -2.12 -7.24
C MET A 1 19.26 -0.99 -6.37
N LEU A 2 18.64 0.19 -6.37
CA LEU A 2 19.08 1.39 -5.64
C LEU A 2 18.36 1.55 -4.29
N LEU A 3 17.04 1.42 -4.31
CA LEU A 3 16.16 1.61 -3.16
C LEU A 3 15.42 0.31 -2.82
N GLY A 4 15.54 -0.13 -1.57
CA GLY A 4 14.79 -1.28 -1.06
C GLY A 4 13.69 -0.83 -0.11
N CYS A 5 12.46 -1.24 -0.35
CA CYS A 5 11.32 -0.87 0.50
C CYS A 5 10.69 -2.10 1.13
N ILE A 6 10.23 -1.96 2.37
CA ILE A 6 9.50 -2.99 3.10
C ILE A 6 8.15 -2.39 3.48
N GLY A 7 7.07 -2.90 2.90
CA GLY A 7 5.72 -2.43 3.20
C GLY A 7 4.99 -3.35 4.17
N ASP A 8 4.27 -2.76 5.13
CA ASP A 8 3.50 -3.50 6.15
C ASP A 8 2.17 -4.10 5.65
N ASP A 9 1.73 -3.68 4.47
CA ASP A 9 0.57 -4.15 3.74
C ASP A 9 0.80 -4.15 2.20
N PHE A 10 -0.12 -4.76 1.46
CA PHE A 10 -0.09 -4.76 -0.01
C PHE A 10 -0.49 -3.42 -0.63
N THR A 11 -1.54 -2.79 -0.10
CA THR A 11 -2.11 -1.58 -0.72
C THR A 11 -1.22 -0.35 -0.54
N GLY A 12 -0.63 -0.18 0.63
CA GLY A 12 0.35 0.87 0.88
C GLY A 12 1.68 0.62 0.18
N SER A 13 2.04 -0.65 -0.07
CA SER A 13 3.16 -0.98 -0.96
C SER A 13 2.89 -0.51 -2.39
N SER A 14 1.69 -0.74 -2.94
CA SER A 14 1.33 -0.28 -4.28
C SER A 14 1.32 1.24 -4.41
N ASP A 15 0.87 1.95 -3.38
CA ASP A 15 0.88 3.41 -3.35
C ASP A 15 2.33 3.98 -3.33
N LEU A 16 3.22 3.37 -2.53
CA LEU A 16 4.64 3.69 -2.56
C LEU A 16 5.25 3.39 -3.94
N ALA A 17 4.88 2.25 -4.53
CA ALA A 17 5.38 1.83 -5.83
C ALA A 17 5.01 2.81 -6.93
N ASN A 18 3.76 3.27 -6.92
CA ASN A 18 3.26 4.33 -7.79
C ASN A 18 4.01 5.65 -7.59
N THR A 19 4.26 6.04 -6.34
CA THR A 19 5.00 7.26 -6.02
C THR A 19 6.42 7.24 -6.63
N LEU A 20 7.14 6.12 -6.46
CA LEU A 20 8.49 5.95 -7.00
C LEU A 20 8.51 5.85 -8.53
N ALA A 21 7.52 5.15 -9.12
CA ALA A 21 7.39 5.03 -10.57
C ALA A 21 7.11 6.39 -11.24
N LYS A 22 6.23 7.21 -10.66
CA LYS A 22 6.01 8.60 -11.10
C LYS A 22 7.24 9.48 -10.96
N GLY A 23 8.10 9.17 -9.99
CA GLY A 23 9.42 9.79 -9.84
C GLY A 23 10.46 9.27 -10.84
N GLY A 24 10.09 8.38 -11.76
CA GLY A 24 10.92 7.89 -12.86
C GLY A 24 11.77 6.66 -12.54
N MET A 25 11.54 5.98 -11.41
CA MET A 25 12.22 4.73 -11.10
C MET A 25 11.54 3.53 -11.77
N ARG A 26 12.32 2.52 -12.16
CA ARG A 26 11.80 1.18 -12.50
C ARG A 26 11.49 0.41 -11.23
N VAL A 27 10.20 0.25 -10.95
CA VAL A 27 9.72 -0.31 -9.69
C VAL A 27 9.13 -1.70 -9.89
N THR A 28 9.47 -2.61 -8.98
CA THR A 28 8.79 -3.90 -8.83
C THR A 28 8.31 -4.07 -7.39
N GLN A 29 7.04 -4.43 -7.24
CA GLN A 29 6.49 -4.86 -5.98
C GLN A 29 6.51 -6.39 -5.90
N PHE A 30 7.06 -6.93 -4.83
CA PHE A 30 7.14 -8.35 -4.54
C PHE A 30 6.10 -8.73 -3.48
N SER A 31 5.43 -9.86 -3.68
CA SER A 31 4.46 -10.40 -2.73
C SER A 31 5.15 -11.32 -1.74
N GLY A 32 5.45 -10.80 -0.55
CA GLY A 32 6.32 -11.50 0.40
C GLY A 32 7.79 -11.51 -0.02
N VAL A 33 8.63 -12.17 0.77
CA VAL A 33 10.07 -12.24 0.55
C VAL A 33 10.37 -13.17 -0.64
N PRO A 34 11.04 -12.69 -1.71
CA PRO A 34 11.35 -13.53 -2.86
C PRO A 34 12.40 -14.61 -2.54
N ASN A 35 12.33 -15.74 -3.26
CA ASN A 35 13.28 -16.85 -3.12
C ASN A 35 14.49 -16.78 -4.07
N GLY A 36 14.52 -15.78 -4.96
CA GLY A 36 15.55 -15.62 -5.98
C GLY A 36 15.91 -14.15 -6.20
N PRO A 37 16.91 -13.84 -7.03
CA PRO A 37 17.29 -12.47 -7.34
C PRO A 37 16.16 -11.76 -8.10
N ALA A 38 16.08 -10.44 -7.93
CA ALA A 38 15.24 -9.59 -8.77
C ALA A 38 15.78 -9.52 -10.20
N GLU A 39 14.92 -9.09 -11.13
CA GLU A 39 15.38 -8.78 -12.49
C GLU A 39 16.43 -7.64 -12.47
N PRO A 40 17.45 -7.68 -13.35
CA PRO A 40 18.58 -6.73 -13.28
C PRO A 40 18.21 -5.26 -13.46
N ASP A 41 17.10 -4.96 -14.13
CA ASP A 41 16.65 -3.62 -14.45
C ASP A 41 15.74 -2.99 -13.36
N VAL A 42 15.53 -3.70 -12.25
CA VAL A 42 14.79 -3.15 -11.10
C VAL A 42 15.65 -2.15 -10.33
N GLU A 43 15.18 -0.91 -10.27
CA GLU A 43 15.83 0.19 -9.56
C GLU A 43 15.29 0.34 -8.14
N ALA A 44 13.98 0.13 -7.95
CA ALA A 44 13.36 0.08 -6.62
C ALA A 44 12.56 -1.22 -6.45
N GLY A 45 12.87 -1.97 -5.40
CA GLY A 45 12.16 -3.19 -5.02
C GLY A 45 11.35 -2.97 -3.76
N ILE A 46 10.06 -3.27 -3.78
CA ILE A 46 9.17 -3.14 -2.62
C ILE A 46 8.68 -4.52 -2.21
N VAL A 47 9.11 -5.01 -1.06
CA VAL A 47 8.62 -6.25 -0.47
C VAL A 47 7.35 -5.95 0.33
N ALA A 48 6.19 -6.33 -0.22
CA ALA A 48 4.90 -6.19 0.43
C ALA A 48 4.65 -7.34 1.40
N LEU A 49 4.50 -7.02 2.68
CA LEU A 49 4.21 -7.98 3.75
C LEU A 49 2.77 -7.83 4.23
N LYS A 50 2.34 -8.77 5.08
CA LYS A 50 1.12 -8.65 5.91
C LYS A 50 1.52 -8.53 7.36
N SER A 51 2.27 -7.47 7.71
CA SER A 51 2.94 -7.36 9.00
C SER A 51 2.38 -6.28 9.93
N ARG A 52 1.34 -5.53 9.51
CA ARG A 52 0.76 -4.44 10.31
C ARG A 52 0.23 -4.87 11.68
N THR A 53 -0.56 -5.94 11.75
CA THR A 53 -1.33 -6.33 12.94
C THR A 53 -1.01 -7.73 13.45
N ILE A 54 0.00 -8.40 12.91
CA ILE A 54 0.48 -9.68 13.42
C ILE A 54 1.30 -9.47 14.70
N PRO A 55 1.65 -10.53 15.47
CA PRO A 55 2.51 -10.36 16.63
C PRO A 55 3.83 -9.65 16.31
N PRO A 56 4.32 -8.71 17.16
CA PRO A 56 5.52 -7.91 16.86
C PRO A 56 6.76 -8.73 16.50
N ALA A 57 6.97 -9.88 17.16
CA ALA A 57 8.10 -10.76 16.88
C ALA A 57 8.07 -11.33 15.44
N GLU A 58 6.87 -11.65 14.94
CA GLU A 58 6.68 -12.15 13.57
C GLU A 58 6.86 -11.02 12.55
N ALA A 59 6.33 -9.82 12.83
CA ALA A 59 6.54 -8.65 11.98
C ALA A 59 8.02 -8.27 11.85
N VAL A 60 8.76 -8.33 12.95
CA VAL A 60 10.22 -8.13 12.96
C VAL A 60 10.92 -9.20 12.13
N ALA A 61 10.59 -10.49 12.33
CA ALA A 61 11.22 -11.59 11.58
C ALA A 61 11.00 -11.47 10.07
N LEU A 62 9.77 -11.19 9.63
CA LEU A 62 9.44 -10.98 8.22
C LEU A 62 10.14 -9.74 7.64
N SER A 63 10.20 -8.65 8.40
CA SER A 63 10.85 -7.42 7.94
C SER A 63 12.37 -7.58 7.83
N LEU A 64 13.00 -8.33 8.74
CA LEU A 64 14.42 -8.64 8.65
C LEU A 64 14.72 -9.56 7.47
N ALA A 65 13.89 -10.57 7.20
CA ALA A 65 14.04 -11.42 6.03
C ALA A 65 13.90 -10.63 4.71
N ALA A 66 12.94 -9.69 4.65
CA ALA A 66 12.79 -8.78 3.53
C ALA A 66 14.01 -7.86 3.38
N LEU A 67 14.52 -7.31 4.48
CA LEU A 67 15.71 -6.47 4.49
C LEU A 67 16.94 -7.23 3.99
N ASP A 68 17.16 -8.44 4.48
CA ASP A 68 18.30 -9.28 4.09
C ASP A 68 18.28 -9.54 2.58
N TRP A 69 17.12 -9.92 2.04
CA TRP A 69 16.96 -10.11 0.60
C TRP A 69 17.25 -8.82 -0.20
N LEU A 70 16.75 -7.66 0.27
CA LEU A 70 16.99 -6.37 -0.38
C LEU A 70 18.47 -5.94 -0.33
N VAL A 71 19.17 -6.22 0.78
CA VAL A 71 20.62 -6.02 0.89
C VAL A 71 21.35 -6.87 -0.14
N ASP A 72 20.94 -8.12 -0.32
CA ASP A 72 21.52 -9.03 -1.32
C ASP A 72 21.26 -8.58 -2.76
N GLN A 73 20.22 -7.75 -3.01
CA GLN A 73 19.97 -7.11 -4.31
C GLN A 73 20.83 -5.86 -4.56
N GLY A 74 21.69 -5.49 -3.60
CA GLY A 74 22.59 -4.33 -3.70
C GLY A 74 21.95 -2.98 -3.35
N CYS A 75 20.80 -2.96 -2.68
CA CYS A 75 20.13 -1.73 -2.26
C CYS A 75 21.04 -0.83 -1.40
N ARG A 76 21.04 0.46 -1.72
CA ARG A 76 21.87 1.49 -1.06
C ARG A 76 21.14 2.16 0.10
N GLN A 77 19.84 2.34 -0.04
CA GLN A 77 18.95 2.99 0.92
C GLN A 77 17.71 2.12 1.14
N PHE A 78 17.13 2.22 2.33
CA PHE A 78 15.97 1.43 2.73
C PHE A 78 14.82 2.31 3.22
N LEU A 79 13.59 1.94 2.86
CA LEU A 79 12.37 2.62 3.32
C LEU A 79 11.42 1.60 3.98
N PHE A 80 11.15 1.77 5.27
CA PHE A 80 10.09 1.04 5.95
C PHE A 80 8.77 1.80 5.83
N LYS A 81 7.85 1.22 5.05
CA LYS A 81 6.58 1.81 4.66
C LYS A 81 5.45 1.28 5.54
N TYR A 82 4.76 2.21 6.19
CA TYR A 82 3.55 1.94 6.97
C TYR A 82 2.43 2.92 6.60
N CYS A 83 1.24 2.75 7.19
CA CYS A 83 0.07 3.56 6.87
C CYS A 83 0.27 5.05 7.17
N SER A 84 -0.30 5.92 6.34
CA SER A 84 -0.23 7.39 6.54
C SER A 84 -1.05 7.88 7.74
N THR A 85 -1.89 7.03 8.32
CA THR A 85 -2.59 7.22 9.60
C THR A 85 -1.87 6.59 10.80
N PHE A 86 -0.64 6.11 10.60
CA PHE A 86 0.24 5.57 11.64
C PHE A 86 -0.30 4.33 12.38
N ASP A 87 -1.18 3.58 11.71
CA ASP A 87 -1.89 2.39 12.20
C ASP A 87 -0.97 1.43 12.96
N SER A 88 -1.16 1.42 14.28
CA SER A 88 -0.42 0.58 15.22
C SER A 88 -1.18 0.52 16.54
N THR A 89 -0.70 -0.29 17.48
CA THR A 89 -1.11 -0.26 18.89
C THR A 89 0.11 0.12 19.74
N PRO A 90 -0.04 0.35 21.06
CA PRO A 90 1.11 0.57 21.95
C PRO A 90 2.17 -0.54 21.89
N GLU A 91 1.79 -1.75 21.44
CA GLU A 91 2.68 -2.90 21.29
C GLU A 91 3.43 -2.93 19.94
N GLY A 92 2.97 -2.22 18.91
CA GLY A 92 3.60 -2.26 17.58
C GLY A 92 2.65 -2.17 16.39
N ASN A 93 3.12 -2.40 15.16
CA ASN A 93 4.46 -2.95 14.82
C ASN A 93 5.48 -1.93 14.31
N ILE A 94 5.14 -0.65 14.28
CA ILE A 94 6.02 0.39 13.72
C ILE A 94 7.32 0.49 14.53
N GLY A 95 7.23 0.67 15.85
CA GLY A 95 8.40 0.77 16.72
C GLY A 95 9.32 -0.46 16.72
N PRO A 96 8.81 -1.70 16.93
CA PRO A 96 9.64 -2.89 16.96
C PRO A 96 10.39 -3.14 15.65
N VAL A 97 9.74 -2.87 14.51
CA VAL A 97 10.37 -3.03 13.19
C VAL A 97 11.42 -1.94 12.95
N ILE A 98 11.15 -0.67 13.31
CA ILE A 98 12.16 0.40 13.27
C ILE A 98 13.42 -0.02 14.02
N ASP A 99 13.28 -0.47 15.27
CA ASP A 99 14.41 -0.85 16.12
C ASP A 99 15.25 -1.96 15.48
N ALA A 100 14.59 -2.99 14.96
CA ALA A 100 15.24 -4.13 14.33
C ALA A 100 15.97 -3.75 13.04
N LEU A 101 15.34 -2.95 12.18
CA LEU A 101 15.95 -2.48 10.93
C LEU A 101 17.13 -1.55 11.20
N MET A 102 17.02 -0.63 12.17
CA MET A 102 18.12 0.24 12.57
C MET A 102 19.32 -0.57 13.06
N GLN A 103 19.08 -1.55 13.94
CA GLN A 103 20.10 -2.46 14.44
C GLN A 103 20.77 -3.25 13.30
N ARG A 104 19.98 -3.84 12.40
CA ARG A 104 20.48 -4.68 11.29
C ARG A 104 21.26 -3.88 10.24
N LEU A 105 20.91 -2.61 10.04
CA LEU A 105 21.59 -1.70 9.11
C LEU A 105 22.78 -0.96 9.73
N GLY A 106 22.93 -0.99 11.07
CA GLY A 106 23.96 -0.24 11.78
C GLY A 106 23.81 1.28 11.65
N THR A 107 22.57 1.78 11.51
CA THR A 107 22.29 3.23 11.40
C THR A 107 21.98 3.82 12.77
N ASP A 108 22.42 5.05 13.02
CA ASP A 108 22.27 5.76 14.29
C ASP A 108 20.96 6.56 14.38
N ARG A 109 20.25 6.74 13.27
CA ARG A 109 19.03 7.55 13.18
C ARG A 109 18.11 7.10 12.05
N THR A 110 16.84 7.51 12.14
CA THR A 110 15.87 7.42 11.06
C THR A 110 14.82 8.53 11.17
N ILE A 111 14.17 8.82 10.05
CA ILE A 111 13.00 9.70 9.97
C ILE A 111 11.72 8.89 10.18
N VAL A 112 10.73 9.51 10.84
CA VAL A 112 9.33 9.08 10.95
C VAL A 112 8.45 10.15 10.30
N CYS A 113 7.87 9.85 9.14
CA CYS A 113 7.00 10.78 8.43
C CYS A 113 5.85 10.06 7.69
N PRO A 114 4.71 9.79 8.37
CA PRO A 114 3.51 9.28 7.72
C PRO A 114 2.77 10.30 6.83
N ALA A 115 3.23 11.56 6.75
CA ALA A 115 2.54 12.62 6.03
C ALA A 115 2.41 12.31 4.53
N PHE A 116 1.27 12.72 3.98
CA PHE A 116 1.02 12.74 2.55
C PHE A 116 -0.02 13.82 2.23
N PRO A 117 0.38 15.11 2.16
CA PRO A 117 -0.53 16.24 2.07
C PRO A 117 -1.50 16.18 0.88
N ALA A 118 -1.06 15.66 -0.27
CA ALA A 118 -1.93 15.42 -1.43
C ALA A 118 -3.15 14.51 -1.12
N THR A 119 -3.06 13.67 -0.09
CA THR A 119 -4.16 12.81 0.39
C THR A 119 -4.77 13.29 1.70
N GLY A 120 -4.47 14.52 2.12
CA GLY A 120 -5.00 15.13 3.34
C GLY A 120 -4.34 14.63 4.62
N ARG A 121 -3.11 14.12 4.57
CA ARG A 121 -2.35 13.74 5.78
C ARG A 121 -1.20 14.73 5.99
N SER A 122 -1.18 15.41 7.12
CA SER A 122 -0.14 16.38 7.46
C SER A 122 0.33 16.23 8.90
N ILE A 123 1.58 16.60 9.17
CA ILE A 123 2.16 16.58 10.51
C ILE A 123 2.56 18.00 10.86
N TYR A 124 2.04 18.50 11.98
CA TYR A 124 2.40 19.81 12.52
C TYR A 124 2.64 19.70 14.03
N GLN A 125 3.80 20.17 14.49
CA GLN A 125 4.23 20.06 15.88
C GLN A 125 4.20 18.62 16.40
N GLY A 126 4.56 17.66 15.54
CA GLY A 126 4.53 16.23 15.83
C GLY A 126 3.13 15.61 15.89
N HIS A 127 2.08 16.40 15.64
CA HIS A 127 0.70 15.92 15.64
C HIS A 127 0.26 15.58 14.21
N LEU A 128 -0.32 14.39 14.03
CA LEU A 128 -0.86 13.94 12.76
C LEU A 128 -2.30 14.44 12.59
N PHE A 129 -2.56 15.03 11.42
CA PHE A 129 -3.88 15.50 10.99
C PHE A 129 -4.38 14.66 9.83
N VAL A 130 -5.69 14.42 9.82
CA VAL A 130 -6.45 13.83 8.72
C VAL A 130 -7.48 14.87 8.27
N GLY A 131 -7.22 15.50 7.12
CA GLY A 131 -7.96 16.67 6.67
C GLY A 131 -7.77 17.83 7.64
N ASP A 132 -8.88 18.34 8.18
CA ASP A 132 -8.94 19.43 9.14
C ASP A 132 -9.01 18.96 10.61
N ARG A 133 -8.93 17.65 10.87
CA ARG A 133 -9.04 17.04 12.20
C ARG A 133 -7.74 16.41 12.65
N LEU A 134 -7.55 16.36 13.97
CA LEU A 134 -6.53 15.50 14.57
C LEU A 134 -6.81 14.03 14.24
N LEU A 135 -5.78 13.20 14.19
CA LEU A 135 -5.91 11.75 13.99
C LEU A 135 -6.95 11.12 14.94
N SER A 136 -6.90 11.50 16.21
CA SER A 136 -7.79 11.03 17.28
C SER A 136 -9.24 11.54 17.21
N GLU A 137 -9.56 12.37 16.21
CA GLU A 137 -10.89 12.95 15.98
C GLU A 137 -11.35 12.76 14.53
N SER A 138 -10.77 11.78 13.83
CA SER A 138 -10.92 11.61 12.37
C SER A 138 -11.79 10.42 11.97
N GLY A 139 -12.25 9.64 12.93
CA GLY A 139 -12.82 8.30 12.76
C GLY A 139 -11.79 7.19 13.02
N MET A 140 -10.48 7.47 12.93
CA MET A 140 -9.42 6.49 13.22
C MET A 140 -9.38 6.08 14.70
N GLU A 141 -9.88 6.90 15.60
CA GLU A 141 -10.06 6.56 17.02
C GLU A 141 -11.03 5.37 17.23
N HIS A 142 -11.86 5.07 16.23
CA HIS A 142 -12.78 3.94 16.20
C HIS A 142 -12.33 2.82 15.24
N HIS A 143 -11.09 2.85 14.75
CA HIS A 143 -10.59 1.83 13.83
C HIS A 143 -10.65 0.43 14.47
N PRO A 144 -11.19 -0.59 13.79
CA PRO A 144 -11.55 -1.86 14.42
C PRO A 144 -10.36 -2.75 14.84
N LEU A 145 -9.15 -2.43 14.39
CA LEU A 145 -7.92 -3.19 14.70
C LEU A 145 -6.87 -2.34 15.43
N THR A 146 -6.76 -1.06 15.06
CA THR A 146 -5.70 -0.14 15.50
C THR A 146 -6.33 1.22 15.83
N PRO A 147 -7.17 1.31 16.88
CA PRO A 147 -7.84 2.55 17.24
C PRO A 147 -6.81 3.62 17.62
N MET A 148 -6.75 4.71 16.84
CA MET A 148 -5.75 5.76 16.99
C MET A 148 -6.29 6.86 17.91
N THR A 149 -5.97 6.79 19.21
CA THR A 149 -6.56 7.68 20.23
C THR A 149 -5.65 8.85 20.63
N ASP A 150 -4.45 8.93 20.05
CA ASP A 150 -3.48 9.99 20.27
C ASP A 150 -2.96 10.49 18.92
N ALA A 151 -3.00 11.80 18.72
CA ALA A 151 -2.47 12.41 17.50
C ALA A 151 -0.99 12.76 17.59
N ASP A 152 -0.40 12.82 18.79
CA ASP A 152 1.02 13.09 18.96
C ASP A 152 1.84 11.84 18.65
N LEU A 153 2.50 11.84 17.49
CA LEU A 153 3.25 10.70 16.98
C LEU A 153 4.41 10.29 17.90
N ARG A 154 4.94 11.23 18.70
CA ARG A 154 6.04 10.96 19.62
C ARG A 154 5.53 10.13 20.79
N ARG A 155 4.41 10.54 21.37
CA ARG A 155 3.74 9.81 22.46
C ARG A 155 3.22 8.46 21.99
N TRP A 156 2.68 8.39 20.77
CA TRP A 156 2.16 7.14 20.23
C TRP A 156 3.26 6.12 19.89
N LEU A 157 4.40 6.59 19.38
CA LEU A 157 5.52 5.73 19.03
C LEU A 157 6.35 5.30 20.25
N ALA A 158 6.48 6.16 21.27
CA ALA A 158 7.28 5.90 22.47
C ALA A 158 7.06 4.52 23.15
N PRO A 159 5.83 4.00 23.33
CA PRO A 159 5.65 2.66 23.93
C PRO A 159 6.10 1.51 23.02
N GLN A 160 6.24 1.75 21.71
CA GLN A 160 6.54 0.71 20.71
C GLN A 160 8.05 0.51 20.49
N THR A 161 8.88 1.49 20.81
CA THR A 161 10.33 1.50 20.52
C THR A 161 11.16 1.57 21.80
N LYS A 162 12.37 0.99 21.76
CA LYS A 162 13.38 1.12 22.82
C LYS A 162 14.23 2.40 22.66
N GLN A 163 14.08 3.10 21.55
CA GLN A 163 14.83 4.32 21.22
C GLN A 163 14.10 5.57 21.74
N GLY A 164 14.83 6.66 21.98
CA GLY A 164 14.20 7.96 22.19
C GLY A 164 13.54 8.48 20.91
N VAL A 165 12.36 9.09 21.04
CA VAL A 165 11.61 9.67 19.91
C VAL A 165 11.76 11.18 19.90
N GLY A 166 12.35 11.71 18.82
CA GLY A 166 12.68 13.11 18.64
C GLY A 166 11.70 13.86 17.75
N HIS A 167 11.94 15.15 17.54
CA HIS A 167 11.09 16.00 16.71
C HIS A 167 11.85 17.08 15.95
N VAL A 168 11.56 17.23 14.67
CA VAL A 168 11.93 18.38 13.85
C VAL A 168 10.68 19.12 13.42
N ALA A 169 10.52 20.34 13.92
CA ALA A 169 9.35 21.18 13.69
C ALA A 169 9.30 21.77 12.27
N ALA A 170 8.10 22.10 11.80
CA ALA A 170 7.84 22.65 10.47
C ALA A 170 8.69 23.90 10.17
N THR A 171 8.94 24.76 11.16
CA THR A 171 9.77 25.96 10.99
C THR A 171 11.22 25.63 10.59
N THR A 172 11.76 24.52 11.06
CA THR A 172 13.07 24.01 10.64
C THR A 172 12.97 23.40 9.25
N VAL A 173 11.92 22.62 8.97
CA VAL A 173 11.71 21.99 7.66
C VAL A 173 11.60 23.03 6.54
N PHE A 174 10.94 24.17 6.80
CA PHE A 174 10.83 25.27 5.84
C PHE A 174 12.17 25.92 5.48
N ARG A 175 13.22 25.70 6.29
CA ARG A 175 14.59 26.17 6.01
C ARG A 175 15.38 25.20 5.12
N GLY A 176 14.82 24.04 4.78
CA GLY A 176 15.37 23.09 3.81
C GLY A 176 16.28 22.02 4.41
N GLY A 177 16.79 21.15 3.53
CA GLY A 177 17.49 19.91 3.88
C GLY A 177 18.65 20.05 4.89
N PRO A 178 19.57 21.03 4.74
CA PRO A 178 20.66 21.21 5.70
C PRO A 178 20.18 21.49 7.14
N ALA A 179 19.13 22.29 7.30
CA ALA A 179 18.58 22.60 8.62
C ALA A 179 17.87 21.40 9.26
N ILE A 180 17.23 20.55 8.43
CA ILE A 180 16.64 19.29 8.87
C ILE A 180 17.73 18.35 9.39
N LEU A 181 18.83 18.18 8.65
CA LEU A 181 19.96 17.34 9.03
C LEU A 181 20.63 17.78 10.34
N GLU A 182 20.85 19.09 10.49
CA GLU A 182 21.41 19.68 11.71
C GLU A 182 20.50 19.38 12.92
N ALA A 183 19.20 19.66 12.80
CA ALA A 183 18.26 19.38 13.88
C ALA A 183 18.12 17.88 14.20
N MET A 184 18.19 17.00 13.18
CA MET A 184 18.26 15.55 13.42
C MET A 184 19.52 15.15 14.18
N ALA A 185 20.66 15.78 13.91
CA ALA A 185 21.89 15.52 14.66
C ALA A 185 21.77 15.95 16.13
N ASP A 186 21.12 17.08 16.39
CA ASP A 186 20.83 17.53 17.76
C ASP A 186 19.93 16.54 18.52
N GLU A 187 18.90 16.00 17.86
CA GLU A 187 18.02 14.98 18.45
C GLU A 187 18.78 13.68 18.77
N VAL A 188 19.65 13.23 17.86
CA VAL A 188 20.53 12.06 18.09
C VAL A 188 21.47 12.30 19.27
N ALA A 189 22.11 13.47 19.33
CA ALA A 189 22.98 13.84 20.45
C ALA A 189 22.23 13.88 21.79
N ALA A 190 20.93 14.18 21.75
CA ALA A 190 20.04 14.18 22.90
C ALA A 190 19.39 12.81 23.20
N GLY A 191 19.86 11.73 22.56
CA GLY A 191 19.39 10.36 22.77
C GLY A 191 18.03 10.04 22.14
N ARG A 192 17.61 10.81 21.13
CA ARG A 192 16.32 10.68 20.43
C ARG A 192 16.49 10.39 18.93
N PRO A 193 17.03 9.22 18.53
CA PRO A 193 17.43 8.95 17.15
C PRO A 193 16.27 8.63 16.18
N VAL A 194 15.07 8.36 16.70
CA VAL A 194 13.88 8.11 15.88
C VAL A 194 13.10 9.42 15.78
N VAL A 195 13.25 10.15 14.68
CA VAL A 195 12.87 11.57 14.62
C VAL A 195 11.57 11.76 13.83
N VAL A 196 10.52 12.23 14.48
CA VAL A 196 9.30 12.71 13.80
C VAL A 196 9.59 14.01 13.10
N VAL A 197 9.32 14.10 11.80
CA VAL A 197 9.58 15.31 11.01
C VAL A 197 8.25 15.84 10.46
N ASP A 198 7.95 17.10 10.77
CA ASP A 198 6.74 17.78 10.32
C ASP A 198 6.71 17.91 8.79
N ALA A 199 5.53 17.75 8.19
CA ALA A 199 5.31 18.02 6.78
C ALA A 199 3.85 18.40 6.56
N ILE A 200 3.62 19.61 6.05
CA ILE A 200 2.27 20.14 5.79
C ILE A 200 2.03 20.42 4.30
N ARG A 201 3.07 20.34 3.47
CA ARG A 201 3.06 20.52 2.01
C ARG A 201 3.98 19.50 1.33
N ASP A 202 3.72 19.19 0.07
CA ASP A 202 4.61 18.32 -0.71
C ASP A 202 6.04 18.90 -0.84
N ALA A 203 6.18 20.23 -0.86
CA ALA A 203 7.48 20.90 -0.83
C ALA A 203 8.30 20.55 0.44
N ASP A 204 7.62 20.29 1.56
CA ASP A 204 8.27 19.86 2.80
C ASP A 204 8.80 18.42 2.64
N LEU A 205 8.03 17.53 2.02
CA LEU A 205 8.44 16.15 1.72
C LEU A 205 9.63 16.09 0.75
N LEU A 206 9.69 16.98 -0.25
CA LEU A 206 10.85 17.11 -1.14
C LEU A 206 12.10 17.57 -0.36
N ALA A 207 11.95 18.54 0.54
CA ALA A 207 13.05 19.00 1.39
C ALA A 207 13.54 17.89 2.34
N ILE A 208 12.62 17.09 2.90
CA ILE A 208 12.96 15.93 3.72
C ILE A 208 13.67 14.85 2.89
N GLY A 209 13.19 14.58 1.66
CA GLY A 209 13.84 13.64 0.74
C GLY A 209 15.28 14.04 0.42
N ALA A 210 15.53 15.33 0.15
CA ALA A 210 16.88 15.85 -0.05
C ALA A 210 17.77 15.73 1.21
N ALA A 211 17.21 16.00 2.40
CA ALA A 211 17.91 15.80 3.67
C ALA A 211 18.28 14.33 3.89
N ALA A 212 17.43 13.42 3.44
CA ALA A 212 17.57 11.99 3.69
C ALA A 212 18.51 11.27 2.71
N LYS A 213 19.13 11.97 1.76
CA LYS A 213 20.00 11.40 0.71
C LYS A 213 20.99 10.35 1.25
N ASP A 214 21.69 10.67 2.34
CA ASP A 214 22.72 9.81 2.91
C ASP A 214 22.22 8.94 4.09
N LEU A 215 20.93 9.00 4.41
CA LEU A 215 20.36 8.13 5.44
C LEU A 215 20.23 6.70 4.93
N ARG A 216 20.66 5.73 5.74
CA ARG A 216 20.53 4.30 5.42
C ARG A 216 19.09 3.82 5.49
N LEU A 217 18.31 4.37 6.42
CA LEU A 217 16.90 4.01 6.66
C LEU A 217 16.04 5.27 6.73
N LEU A 218 14.90 5.22 6.05
CA LEU A 218 13.78 6.13 6.23
C LEU A 218 12.56 5.33 6.62
N THR A 219 11.64 5.96 7.36
CA THR A 219 10.35 5.34 7.64
C THR A 219 9.20 6.33 7.46
N GLY A 220 8.07 5.87 6.94
CA GLY A 220 6.95 6.76 6.68
C GLY A 220 5.84 6.17 5.83
N GLY A 221 4.98 7.07 5.36
CA GLY A 221 3.99 6.80 4.32
C GLY A 221 4.61 6.87 2.93
N SER A 222 3.79 6.99 1.88
CA SER A 222 4.29 7.08 0.51
C SER A 222 4.87 8.47 0.20
N GLY A 223 4.35 9.52 0.87
CA GLY A 223 4.79 10.90 0.65
C GLY A 223 6.29 11.13 0.89
N ILE A 224 6.89 10.42 1.86
CA ILE A 224 8.34 10.55 2.15
C ILE A 224 9.22 10.11 0.97
N ALA A 225 8.67 9.34 0.03
CA ALA A 225 9.38 8.85 -1.14
C ALA A 225 9.42 9.87 -2.30
N LEU A 226 8.63 10.95 -2.26
CA LEU A 226 8.50 11.91 -3.36
C LEU A 226 9.85 12.49 -3.81
N GLY A 227 10.73 12.82 -2.85
CA GLY A 227 12.04 13.42 -3.14
C GLY A 227 13.18 12.43 -3.35
N LEU A 228 12.97 11.12 -3.15
CA LEU A 228 14.06 10.13 -3.21
C LEU A 228 14.57 9.86 -4.63
N PRO A 229 13.72 9.74 -5.66
CA PRO A 229 14.20 9.52 -7.03
C PRO A 229 15.17 10.60 -7.51
N ASP A 230 14.93 11.86 -7.15
CA ASP A 230 15.81 12.98 -7.54
C ASP A 230 17.22 12.86 -6.94
N ASN A 231 17.37 12.25 -5.76
CA ASN A 231 18.68 12.00 -5.17
C ASN A 231 19.52 11.04 -6.03
N PHE A 232 18.90 9.99 -6.56
CA PHE A 232 19.56 9.03 -7.44
C PHE A 232 19.78 9.60 -8.84
N ARG A 233 18.83 10.40 -9.34
CA ARG A 233 18.96 11.13 -10.61
C ARG A 233 20.14 12.08 -10.61
N ALA A 234 20.34 12.83 -9.51
CA ALA A 234 21.45 13.76 -9.37
C ALA A 234 22.83 13.07 -9.33
N GLU A 235 22.88 11.75 -9.13
CA GLU A 235 24.10 10.93 -9.19
C GLU A 235 24.22 10.13 -10.49
N ASP A 236 23.37 10.40 -11.49
CA ASP A 236 23.29 9.66 -12.76
C ASP A 236 23.08 8.14 -12.55
N LEU A 237 22.37 7.76 -11.49
CA LEU A 237 22.10 6.35 -11.15
C LEU A 237 20.77 5.82 -11.70
N LEU A 238 19.84 6.71 -12.07
CA LEU A 238 18.57 6.31 -12.69
C LEU A 238 18.73 6.11 -14.20
N ALA A 239 18.08 5.07 -14.72
CA ALA A 239 17.96 4.81 -16.13
C ALA A 239 17.22 5.95 -16.83
N SER A 240 17.68 6.28 -18.03
CA SER A 240 17.17 7.42 -18.81
C SER A 240 15.83 7.14 -19.49
N GLU A 241 15.42 5.87 -19.62
CA GLU A 241 14.21 5.48 -20.33
C GLU A 241 13.11 4.96 -19.38
N PRO A 242 11.92 5.60 -19.38
CA PRO A 242 10.77 5.14 -18.60
C PRO A 242 10.29 3.77 -19.09
N SER A 243 9.70 2.98 -18.19
CA SER A 243 9.05 1.73 -18.57
C SER A 243 7.86 2.01 -19.47
N THR A 244 7.85 1.43 -20.68
CA THR A 244 6.69 1.55 -21.59
C THR A 244 5.59 0.59 -21.14
N TRP A 245 4.46 1.13 -20.70
CA TRP A 245 3.29 0.33 -20.36
C TRP A 245 2.57 -0.16 -21.62
N THR A 246 2.60 -1.47 -21.84
CA THR A 246 1.76 -2.13 -22.83
C THR A 246 0.58 -2.81 -22.13
N GLY A 247 -0.64 -2.36 -22.39
CA GLY A 247 -1.86 -2.98 -21.88
C GLY A 247 -2.23 -4.30 -22.58
N SER A 248 -3.41 -4.83 -22.27
CA SER A 248 -3.96 -6.05 -22.89
C SER A 248 -5.38 -5.85 -23.42
N ASP A 249 -5.64 -6.25 -24.66
CA ASP A 249 -7.00 -6.31 -25.23
C ASP A 249 -7.79 -7.55 -24.79
N GLY A 250 -7.20 -8.43 -23.98
CA GLY A 250 -7.84 -9.69 -23.58
C GLY A 250 -9.02 -9.50 -22.60
N PRO A 251 -9.74 -10.60 -22.29
CA PRO A 251 -10.91 -10.56 -21.42
C PRO A 251 -10.58 -10.00 -20.03
N ALA A 252 -11.56 -9.31 -19.44
CA ALA A 252 -11.44 -8.69 -18.12
C ALA A 252 -12.53 -9.17 -17.17
N ALA A 253 -12.31 -8.99 -15.87
CA ALA A 253 -13.33 -9.11 -14.83
C ALA A 253 -13.05 -8.15 -13.67
N ILE A 254 -14.09 -7.83 -12.89
CA ILE A 254 -13.97 -7.03 -11.66
C ILE A 254 -14.35 -7.87 -10.46
N LEU A 255 -13.49 -7.91 -9.44
CA LEU A 255 -13.72 -8.60 -8.17
C LEU A 255 -13.73 -7.57 -7.04
N SER A 256 -14.86 -7.38 -6.36
CA SER A 256 -15.01 -6.32 -5.36
C SER A 256 -15.53 -6.85 -4.03
N GLY A 257 -14.65 -7.06 -3.05
CA GLY A 257 -15.03 -7.50 -1.70
C GLY A 257 -15.20 -6.36 -0.69
N SER A 258 -14.79 -5.13 -1.02
CA SER A 258 -14.85 -4.00 -0.09
C SER A 258 -16.28 -3.49 0.16
N CYS A 259 -16.63 -3.31 1.43
CA CYS A 259 -17.89 -2.72 1.88
C CYS A 259 -17.79 -1.21 2.17
N SER A 260 -16.74 -0.52 1.72
CA SER A 260 -16.56 0.91 1.97
C SER A 260 -17.66 1.75 1.31
N THR A 261 -17.86 2.99 1.76
CA THR A 261 -18.82 3.90 1.13
C THR A 261 -18.47 4.18 -0.34
N MET A 262 -17.20 4.46 -0.64
CA MET A 262 -16.78 4.72 -2.02
C MET A 262 -16.91 3.48 -2.92
N THR A 263 -16.51 2.29 -2.46
CA THR A 263 -16.68 1.06 -3.25
C THR A 263 -18.15 0.78 -3.52
N ARG A 264 -19.06 0.98 -2.55
CA ARG A 264 -20.50 0.86 -2.79
C ARG A 264 -21.00 1.85 -3.84
N THR A 265 -20.49 3.08 -3.86
CA THR A 265 -20.78 4.05 -4.93
C THR A 265 -20.28 3.57 -6.29
N GLN A 266 -19.05 3.05 -6.37
CA GLN A 266 -18.44 2.49 -7.59
C GLN A 266 -19.24 1.30 -8.13
N VAL A 267 -19.62 0.35 -7.26
CA VAL A 267 -20.47 -0.80 -7.60
C VAL A 267 -21.82 -0.33 -8.12
N ALA A 268 -22.52 0.54 -7.38
CA ALA A 268 -23.84 1.04 -7.77
C ALA A 268 -23.80 1.86 -9.07
N ARG A 269 -22.67 2.52 -9.37
CA ARG A 269 -22.45 3.24 -10.62
C ARG A 269 -22.24 2.28 -11.78
N TYR A 270 -21.35 1.31 -11.63
CA TYR A 270 -20.96 0.36 -12.69
C TYR A 270 -22.10 -0.60 -13.05
N ALA A 271 -22.79 -1.15 -12.04
CA ALA A 271 -23.89 -2.11 -12.19
C ALA A 271 -25.12 -1.54 -12.95
N LYS A 272 -25.21 -0.22 -13.14
CA LYS A 272 -26.28 0.40 -13.97
C LYS A 272 -26.15 0.06 -15.45
N THR A 273 -24.95 -0.27 -15.92
CA THR A 273 -24.64 -0.38 -17.35
C THR A 273 -23.88 -1.65 -17.72
N SER A 274 -23.42 -2.43 -16.73
CA SER A 274 -22.62 -3.63 -16.94
C SER A 274 -23.16 -4.80 -16.10
N PRO A 275 -22.93 -6.05 -16.53
CA PRO A 275 -23.33 -7.24 -15.77
C PRO A 275 -22.71 -7.23 -14.37
N ALA A 276 -23.54 -7.44 -13.34
CA ALA A 276 -23.10 -7.48 -11.96
C ALA A 276 -23.77 -8.62 -11.20
N LEU A 277 -22.96 -9.42 -10.50
CA LEU A 277 -23.39 -10.52 -9.64
C LEU A 277 -23.03 -10.21 -8.20
N GLU A 278 -24.05 -10.13 -7.35
CA GLU A 278 -23.89 -9.96 -5.92
C GLU A 278 -23.57 -11.30 -5.24
N ILE A 279 -22.52 -11.31 -4.44
CA ILE A 279 -22.09 -12.40 -3.57
C ILE A 279 -22.60 -12.10 -2.17
N VAL A 280 -23.56 -12.90 -1.71
CA VAL A 280 -24.24 -12.73 -0.44
C VAL A 280 -23.54 -13.62 0.61
N PRO A 281 -22.99 -13.03 1.70
CA PRO A 281 -22.28 -13.75 2.76
C PRO A 281 -22.96 -15.06 3.21
N ASP A 282 -24.23 -14.99 3.57
CA ASP A 282 -24.99 -16.13 4.09
C ASP A 282 -25.11 -17.27 3.06
N ARG A 283 -25.22 -16.94 1.77
CA ARG A 283 -25.30 -17.92 0.69
C ARG A 283 -23.96 -18.57 0.38
N VAL A 284 -22.85 -17.84 0.53
CA VAL A 284 -21.51 -18.43 0.44
C VAL A 284 -21.28 -19.39 1.60
N MET A 285 -21.68 -19.01 2.82
CA MET A 285 -21.58 -19.86 4.01
C MET A 285 -22.46 -21.10 3.91
N ALA A 286 -23.64 -20.99 3.29
CA ALA A 286 -24.54 -22.12 3.02
C ALA A 286 -24.11 -23.00 1.83
N GLY A 287 -23.11 -22.58 1.04
CA GLY A 287 -22.67 -23.28 -0.17
C GLY A 287 -23.62 -23.10 -1.37
N GLU A 288 -24.57 -22.18 -1.29
CA GLU A 288 -25.50 -21.84 -2.38
C GLU A 288 -24.82 -20.99 -3.48
N GLN A 289 -23.82 -20.20 -3.10
CA GLN A 289 -22.95 -19.47 -4.03
C GLN A 289 -21.54 -20.03 -3.96
N SER A 290 -21.01 -20.47 -5.10
CA SER A 290 -19.66 -21.02 -5.23
C SER A 290 -18.83 -20.23 -6.24
N PRO A 291 -17.48 -20.30 -6.16
CA PRO A 291 -16.59 -19.73 -7.17
C PRO A 291 -16.94 -20.22 -8.58
N ASP A 292 -17.13 -21.53 -8.78
CA ASP A 292 -17.51 -22.14 -10.06
C ASP A 292 -18.79 -21.50 -10.65
N GLY A 293 -19.80 -21.30 -9.80
CA GLY A 293 -21.06 -20.67 -10.22
C GLY A 293 -20.87 -19.22 -10.67
N ALA A 294 -20.05 -18.46 -9.93
CA ALA A 294 -19.75 -17.07 -10.27
C ALA A 294 -18.91 -16.96 -11.55
N VAL A 295 -17.96 -17.86 -11.77
CA VAL A 295 -17.12 -17.93 -12.98
C VAL A 295 -17.96 -18.31 -14.20
N ASN A 296 -18.78 -19.36 -14.10
CA ASN A 296 -19.68 -19.76 -15.19
C ASN A 296 -20.61 -18.62 -15.58
N TRP A 297 -21.22 -17.96 -14.58
CA TRP A 297 -22.03 -16.76 -14.83
C TRP A 297 -21.24 -15.66 -15.53
N ALA A 298 -20.01 -15.37 -15.10
CA ALA A 298 -19.18 -14.32 -15.68
C ALA A 298 -18.80 -14.59 -17.14
N LEU A 299 -18.48 -15.84 -17.48
CA LEU A 299 -18.10 -16.26 -18.83
C LEU A 299 -19.26 -16.25 -19.83
N GLU A 300 -20.51 -16.34 -19.36
CA GLU A 300 -21.72 -16.22 -20.19
C GLU A 300 -22.05 -14.78 -20.58
N GLN A 301 -21.42 -13.78 -19.94
CA GLN A 301 -21.74 -12.37 -20.18
C GLN A 301 -21.13 -11.86 -21.50
N THR A 302 -21.98 -11.26 -22.35
CA THR A 302 -21.56 -10.65 -23.63
C THR A 302 -21.75 -9.13 -23.69
N GLY A 303 -22.42 -8.55 -22.68
CA GLY A 303 -22.84 -7.14 -22.65
C GLY A 303 -21.91 -6.18 -21.91
N GLY A 304 -20.68 -6.59 -21.58
CA GLY A 304 -19.73 -5.79 -20.81
C GLY A 304 -18.79 -6.65 -19.98
N VAL A 305 -17.91 -6.00 -19.21
CA VAL A 305 -17.00 -6.70 -18.30
C VAL A 305 -17.78 -7.08 -17.03
N PRO A 306 -17.80 -8.37 -16.62
CA PRO A 306 -18.57 -8.81 -15.46
C PRO A 306 -17.97 -8.29 -14.14
N LEU A 307 -18.84 -7.79 -13.27
CA LEU A 307 -18.54 -7.41 -11.89
C LEU A 307 -19.07 -8.49 -10.94
N ILE A 308 -18.19 -9.12 -10.17
CA ILE A 308 -18.53 -10.01 -9.06
C ILE A 308 -18.20 -9.28 -7.76
N TYR A 309 -19.19 -9.04 -6.91
CA TYR A 309 -19.00 -8.17 -5.75
C TYR A 309 -19.70 -8.67 -4.49
N SER A 310 -19.08 -8.47 -3.34
CA SER A 310 -19.73 -8.58 -2.02
C SER A 310 -19.80 -7.17 -1.43
N SER A 311 -20.91 -6.47 -1.67
CA SER A 311 -21.14 -5.15 -1.08
C SER A 311 -22.41 -5.19 -0.24
N ALA A 312 -22.42 -6.07 0.75
CA ALA A 312 -23.52 -6.12 1.70
C ALA A 312 -23.60 -4.79 2.45
N ASP A 313 -24.82 -4.34 2.69
CA ASP A 313 -25.10 -3.24 3.62
C ASP A 313 -24.36 -3.47 4.96
N PRO A 314 -23.78 -2.45 5.62
CA PRO A 314 -23.08 -2.62 6.89
C PRO A 314 -23.90 -3.34 7.97
N GLY A 315 -25.23 -3.22 7.94
CA GLY A 315 -26.15 -3.97 8.79
C GLY A 315 -26.16 -5.47 8.47
N ALA A 316 -26.22 -5.84 7.18
CA ALA A 316 -26.16 -7.23 6.72
C ALA A 316 -24.79 -7.87 7.03
N VAL A 317 -23.68 -7.15 6.81
CA VAL A 317 -22.34 -7.62 7.21
C VAL A 317 -22.28 -7.87 8.71
N LYS A 318 -22.77 -6.94 9.54
CA LYS A 318 -22.80 -7.11 10.99
C LYS A 318 -23.70 -8.26 11.44
N ALA A 319 -24.79 -8.54 10.72
CA ALA A 319 -25.66 -9.66 11.02
C ALA A 319 -24.95 -10.99 10.70
N ALA A 320 -24.34 -11.11 9.52
CA ALA A 320 -23.59 -12.29 9.11
C ALA A 320 -22.39 -12.55 10.04
N GLN A 321 -21.64 -11.50 10.42
CA GLN A 321 -20.54 -11.60 11.37
C GLN A 321 -20.99 -12.08 12.76
N ARG A 322 -22.19 -11.69 13.22
CA ARG A 322 -22.75 -12.21 14.48
C ARG A 322 -23.17 -13.66 14.37
N HIS A 323 -23.65 -14.09 13.21
CA HIS A 323 -24.13 -15.45 13.01
C HIS A 323 -22.99 -16.45 12.81
N PHE A 324 -22.02 -16.13 11.96
CA PHE A 324 -20.94 -17.03 11.54
C PHE A 324 -19.59 -16.77 12.20
N GLY A 325 -19.45 -15.65 12.91
CA GLY A 325 -18.16 -15.16 13.39
C GLY A 325 -17.44 -14.32 12.34
N ARG A 326 -16.81 -13.22 12.79
CA ARG A 326 -16.14 -12.25 11.90
C ARG A 326 -15.02 -12.89 11.09
N ASP A 327 -14.13 -13.63 11.75
CA ASP A 327 -12.91 -14.14 11.11
C ASP A 327 -13.20 -15.29 10.15
N ALA A 328 -14.12 -16.20 10.54
CA ALA A 328 -14.55 -17.29 9.68
C ALA A 328 -15.23 -16.79 8.40
N LEU A 329 -16.08 -15.76 8.52
CA LEU A 329 -16.73 -15.15 7.37
C LEU A 329 -15.73 -14.42 6.46
N ALA A 330 -14.81 -13.65 7.03
CA ALA A 330 -13.78 -12.95 6.28
C ALA A 330 -12.90 -13.93 5.49
N ALA A 331 -12.38 -14.96 6.16
CA ALA A 331 -11.57 -16.01 5.54
C ALA A 331 -12.32 -16.72 4.40
N ARG A 332 -13.62 -17.01 4.59
CA ARG A 332 -14.42 -17.69 3.56
C ARG A 332 -14.67 -16.81 2.33
N LEU A 333 -14.90 -15.51 2.52
CA LEU A 333 -15.06 -14.57 1.40
C LEU A 333 -13.73 -14.32 0.67
N GLU A 334 -12.62 -14.22 1.40
CA GLU A 334 -11.28 -14.14 0.81
C GLU A 334 -10.96 -15.37 -0.04
N GLU A 335 -11.21 -16.58 0.48
CA GLU A 335 -11.06 -17.84 -0.27
C GLU A 335 -11.95 -17.86 -1.51
N PHE A 336 -13.20 -17.41 -1.40
CA PHE A 336 -14.12 -17.32 -2.53
C PHE A 336 -13.56 -16.46 -3.66
N PHE A 337 -13.07 -15.25 -3.35
CA PHE A 337 -12.53 -14.34 -4.37
C PHE A 337 -11.19 -14.80 -4.92
N ALA A 338 -10.33 -15.39 -4.10
CA ALA A 338 -9.08 -15.99 -4.53
C ALA A 338 -9.32 -17.11 -5.57
N GLU A 339 -10.23 -18.02 -5.25
CA GLU A 339 -10.59 -19.14 -6.14
C GLU A 339 -11.30 -18.66 -7.41
N THR A 340 -12.19 -17.68 -7.29
CA THR A 340 -12.84 -17.03 -8.45
C THR A 340 -11.81 -16.42 -9.39
N ALA A 341 -10.81 -15.69 -8.86
CA ALA A 341 -9.75 -15.11 -9.66
C ALA A 341 -8.92 -16.19 -10.38
N ARG A 342 -8.55 -17.27 -9.67
CA ARG A 342 -7.79 -18.39 -10.22
C ARG A 342 -8.51 -19.02 -11.42
N GLN A 343 -9.81 -19.29 -11.27
CA GLN A 343 -10.61 -19.89 -12.32
C GLN A 343 -10.84 -18.95 -13.51
N LEU A 344 -11.11 -17.66 -13.27
CA LEU A 344 -11.22 -16.66 -14.34
C LEU A 344 -9.93 -16.57 -15.17
N CYS A 345 -8.76 -16.50 -14.50
CA CYS A 345 -7.47 -16.48 -15.20
C CYS A 345 -7.22 -17.79 -15.97
N ALA A 346 -7.57 -18.94 -15.39
CA ALA A 346 -7.49 -20.23 -16.09
C ALA A 346 -8.40 -20.29 -17.32
N ALA A 347 -9.53 -19.58 -17.30
CA ALA A 347 -10.45 -19.43 -18.43
C ALA A 347 -10.03 -18.35 -19.45
N GLY A 348 -8.86 -17.72 -19.28
CA GLY A 348 -8.29 -16.76 -20.23
C GLY A 348 -8.52 -15.29 -19.91
N VAL A 349 -9.03 -14.94 -18.72
CA VAL A 349 -9.06 -13.54 -18.26
C VAL A 349 -7.62 -13.05 -18.03
N THR A 350 -7.27 -11.95 -18.71
CA THR A 350 -5.93 -11.33 -18.65
C THR A 350 -5.94 -9.96 -17.97
N ARG A 351 -7.11 -9.44 -17.59
CA ARG A 351 -7.26 -8.17 -16.88
C ARG A 351 -8.17 -8.31 -15.66
N LEU A 352 -7.69 -7.91 -14.48
CA LEU A 352 -8.47 -7.96 -13.24
C LEU A 352 -8.49 -6.61 -12.53
N VAL A 353 -9.68 -6.09 -12.24
CA VAL A 353 -9.85 -4.95 -11.33
C VAL A 353 -10.28 -5.50 -9.98
N VAL A 354 -9.46 -5.31 -8.95
CA VAL A 354 -9.74 -5.84 -7.60
C VAL A 354 -9.97 -4.71 -6.62
N ALA A 355 -11.05 -4.76 -5.85
CA ALA A 355 -11.40 -3.73 -4.86
C ALA A 355 -11.57 -4.30 -3.45
N GLY A 356 -10.78 -3.77 -2.51
CA GLY A 356 -10.67 -4.21 -1.12
C GLY A 356 -9.25 -4.65 -0.80
N GLY A 357 -8.70 -4.24 0.34
CA GLY A 357 -7.31 -4.56 0.71
C GLY A 357 -7.13 -6.05 0.96
N GLU A 358 -8.03 -6.62 1.76
CA GLU A 358 -8.11 -8.04 2.09
C GLU A 358 -8.39 -8.87 0.83
N THR A 359 -9.36 -8.45 0.00
CA THR A 359 -9.65 -9.08 -1.29
C THR A 359 -8.46 -9.04 -2.24
N SER A 360 -7.75 -7.91 -2.31
CA SER A 360 -6.54 -7.76 -3.14
C SER A 360 -5.44 -8.72 -2.68
N GLY A 361 -5.20 -8.80 -1.36
CA GLY A 361 -4.25 -9.75 -0.79
C GLY A 361 -4.62 -11.20 -1.11
N ALA A 362 -5.88 -11.59 -0.91
CA ALA A 362 -6.36 -12.93 -1.19
C ALA A 362 -6.24 -13.30 -2.69
N VAL A 363 -6.55 -12.37 -3.60
CA VAL A 363 -6.42 -12.59 -5.05
C VAL A 363 -4.96 -12.73 -5.46
N VAL A 364 -4.06 -11.87 -4.95
CA VAL A 364 -2.62 -11.93 -5.24
C VAL A 364 -2.02 -13.26 -4.75
N GLU A 365 -2.34 -13.67 -3.53
CA GLU A 365 -1.88 -14.94 -2.95
C GLU A 365 -2.48 -16.14 -3.67
N GLY A 366 -3.79 -16.14 -3.93
CA GLY A 366 -4.49 -17.23 -4.62
C GLY A 366 -4.01 -17.45 -6.07
N LEU A 367 -3.58 -16.39 -6.75
CA LEU A 367 -2.99 -16.46 -8.08
C LEU A 367 -1.49 -16.80 -8.04
N GLY A 368 -0.85 -16.77 -6.87
CA GLY A 368 0.58 -16.99 -6.70
C GLY A 368 1.45 -15.92 -7.38
N LEU A 369 0.99 -14.67 -7.40
CA LEU A 369 1.73 -13.58 -8.06
C LEU A 369 2.90 -13.13 -7.18
N SER A 370 4.13 -13.45 -7.58
CA SER A 370 5.33 -13.16 -6.80
C SER A 370 5.90 -11.76 -7.03
N ALA A 371 5.78 -11.22 -8.25
CA ALA A 371 6.34 -9.94 -8.65
C ALA A 371 5.41 -9.18 -9.60
N LEU A 372 5.19 -7.91 -9.30
CA LEU A 372 4.28 -7.00 -9.98
C LEU A 372 5.07 -5.77 -10.49
N ALA A 373 5.18 -5.63 -11.81
CA ALA A 373 5.69 -4.43 -12.44
C ALA A 373 4.63 -3.31 -12.37
N ILE A 374 5.08 -2.10 -12.05
CA ILE A 374 4.20 -0.94 -11.88
C ILE A 374 3.95 -0.25 -13.21
N GLY A 375 2.69 0.05 -13.49
CA GLY A 375 2.21 0.78 -14.65
C GLY A 375 1.65 2.17 -14.30
N PRO A 376 0.86 2.76 -15.21
CA PRO A 376 0.29 4.09 -15.05
C PRO A 376 -0.63 4.19 -13.83
N GLU A 377 -0.72 5.39 -13.27
CA GLU A 377 -1.66 5.71 -12.19
C GLU A 377 -3.10 5.73 -12.72
N ILE A 378 -4.01 4.98 -12.08
CA ILE A 378 -5.45 4.97 -12.41
C ILE A 378 -6.19 6.01 -11.57
N ALA A 379 -5.82 6.11 -10.29
CA ALA A 379 -6.29 7.10 -9.34
C ALA A 379 -5.16 7.38 -8.34
N PRO A 380 -5.17 8.49 -7.59
CA PRO A 380 -4.13 8.80 -6.61
C PRO A 380 -3.81 7.61 -5.70
N GLY A 381 -2.60 7.07 -5.81
CA GLY A 381 -2.14 5.91 -5.02
C GLY A 381 -2.64 4.53 -5.46
N VAL A 382 -3.29 4.44 -6.62
CA VAL A 382 -3.77 3.18 -7.22
C VAL A 382 -3.22 3.03 -8.63
N PRO A 383 -2.07 2.36 -8.80
CA PRO A 383 -1.52 2.10 -10.13
C PRO A 383 -2.18 0.90 -10.80
N ALA A 384 -2.02 0.84 -12.12
CA ALA A 384 -2.06 -0.42 -12.84
C ALA A 384 -0.79 -1.23 -12.52
N VAL A 385 -0.90 -2.56 -12.51
CA VAL A 385 0.22 -3.48 -12.30
C VAL A 385 0.18 -4.63 -13.29
N LYS A 386 1.33 -5.21 -13.60
CA LYS A 386 1.45 -6.38 -14.46
C LYS A 386 2.22 -7.49 -13.74
N ALA A 387 1.67 -8.69 -13.73
CA ALA A 387 2.37 -9.87 -13.25
C ALA A 387 3.62 -10.12 -14.09
N SER A 388 4.75 -10.37 -13.44
CA SER A 388 6.04 -10.53 -14.14
C SER A 388 6.19 -11.92 -14.78
N ASP A 389 5.47 -12.92 -14.27
CA ASP A 389 5.57 -14.32 -14.68
C ASP A 389 4.55 -14.74 -15.75
N ARG A 390 3.52 -13.91 -16.02
CA ARG A 390 2.43 -14.24 -16.94
C ARG A 390 1.74 -12.97 -17.49
N PRO A 391 1.04 -13.05 -18.64
CA PRO A 391 0.33 -11.92 -19.23
C PRO A 391 -0.97 -11.60 -18.46
N LEU A 392 -0.84 -11.11 -17.22
CA LEU A 392 -1.95 -10.69 -16.37
C LEU A 392 -1.73 -9.25 -15.89
N TRP A 393 -2.71 -8.40 -16.18
CA TRP A 393 -2.76 -7.00 -15.81
C TRP A 393 -3.80 -6.81 -14.72
N LEU A 394 -3.45 -6.11 -13.65
CA LEU A 394 -4.34 -5.93 -12.52
C LEU A 394 -4.33 -4.49 -12.03
N THR A 395 -5.33 -4.14 -11.24
CA THR A 395 -5.20 -3.06 -10.27
C THR A 395 -5.75 -3.51 -8.92
N LEU A 396 -5.10 -3.08 -7.84
CA LEU A 396 -5.40 -3.45 -6.46
C LEU A 396 -5.83 -2.19 -5.71
N LYS A 397 -7.15 -1.98 -5.63
CA LYS A 397 -7.73 -0.74 -5.10
C LYS A 397 -8.12 -0.91 -3.64
N SER A 398 -7.55 -0.12 -2.74
CA SER A 398 -8.04 -0.02 -1.37
C SER A 398 -9.46 0.57 -1.32
N GLY A 399 -10.22 0.27 -0.26
CA GLY A 399 -11.66 0.52 -0.20
C GLY A 399 -12.08 1.96 -0.48
N ASN A 400 -11.40 2.97 0.08
CA ASN A 400 -11.82 4.37 -0.05
C ASN A 400 -11.23 5.12 -1.25
N PHE A 401 -10.45 4.45 -2.10
CA PHE A 401 -9.73 5.07 -3.21
C PHE A 401 -10.55 5.06 -4.50
N GLY A 402 -10.19 5.97 -5.41
CA GLY A 402 -10.85 6.18 -6.71
C GLY A 402 -12.12 7.02 -6.61
N ASP A 403 -12.56 7.54 -7.76
CA ASP A 403 -13.86 8.21 -7.90
C ASP A 403 -14.98 7.18 -8.17
N ALA A 404 -16.19 7.67 -8.45
CA ALA A 404 -17.35 6.82 -8.74
C ALA A 404 -17.23 6.01 -10.05
N ASP A 405 -16.40 6.47 -10.99
CA ASP A 405 -16.23 5.85 -12.32
C ASP A 405 -14.96 4.97 -12.39
N PHE A 406 -14.23 4.82 -11.27
CA PHE A 406 -12.96 4.09 -11.15
C PHE A 406 -12.91 2.76 -11.89
N PHE A 407 -13.96 1.92 -11.78
CA PHE A 407 -13.98 0.61 -12.44
C PHE A 407 -13.87 0.71 -13.97
N GLN A 408 -14.54 1.69 -14.57
CA GLN A 408 -14.45 1.92 -16.02
C GLN A 408 -13.07 2.47 -16.40
N THR A 409 -12.56 3.44 -15.63
CA THR A 409 -11.24 4.03 -15.83
C THR A 409 -10.14 2.97 -15.74
N ALA A 410 -10.18 2.12 -14.72
CA ALA A 410 -9.24 1.03 -14.52
C ALA A 410 -9.21 0.07 -15.71
N LEU A 411 -10.39 -0.35 -16.22
CA LEU A 411 -10.46 -1.24 -17.37
C LEU A 411 -9.81 -0.64 -18.63
N GLY A 412 -9.97 0.66 -18.86
CA GLY A 412 -9.31 1.39 -19.94
C GLY A 412 -7.78 1.38 -19.78
N VAL A 413 -7.28 1.78 -18.61
CA VAL A 413 -5.82 1.82 -18.35
C VAL A 413 -5.17 0.44 -18.47
N LEU A 414 -5.82 -0.62 -17.96
CA LEU A 414 -5.32 -1.99 -18.11
C LEU A 414 -5.31 -2.47 -19.57
N LYS A 415 -6.16 -1.90 -20.41
CA LYS A 415 -6.17 -2.12 -21.87
C LYS A 415 -5.09 -1.30 -22.60
N GLY A 416 -4.50 -0.32 -21.93
CA GLY A 416 -3.51 0.61 -22.51
C GLY A 416 -4.13 1.95 -22.92
N GLU A 417 -5.41 2.19 -22.66
CA GLU A 417 -6.07 3.47 -22.84
C GLU A 417 -5.69 4.39 -21.66
N HIS A 418 -4.54 5.03 -21.77
CA HIS A 418 -4.05 6.02 -20.80
C HIS A 418 -3.48 7.22 -21.55
N HIS A 419 -3.61 8.39 -20.95
CA HIS A 419 -2.90 9.57 -21.42
C HIS A 419 -1.54 9.59 -20.72
N ASP A 420 -0.47 9.63 -21.50
CA ASP A 420 0.83 10.06 -20.98
C ASP A 420 0.63 11.50 -20.48
N VAL A 421 0.71 11.71 -19.16
CA VAL A 421 0.67 13.04 -18.55
C VAL A 421 2.07 13.63 -18.54
#